data_AF-A0A660XYY7-F1
#
_entry.id   AF-A0A660XYY7-F1
#
_cell.length_a   1.000
_cell.length_b   1.000
_cell.length_c   1.000
_cell.angle_alpha   90.00
_cell.angle_beta   90.00
_cell.angle_gamma   90.00
#
_symmetry.space_group_name_H-M   'P 1'
#
loop_
_entity.id
_entity.type
_entity.pdbx_description
1 polymer ?
#
loop_
_entity_poly.entity_id
_entity_poly.type
_entity_poly.pdbx_seq_one_letter_code
_entity_poly.pdbx_strand_id
1 'polypeptide(L)'
;AKDEPTFVEITFEKGIPVALDGRRMSLWELIPKLNEIGGENGIGRIDMFEDGIMGLKSREIYEAPAAHIILKLHRDLEQFCLTKEEIFFKKPIDQQWAYMMYHGEAFHPLRYALEAFINQTQDVVNGIYKVKLYKGNIEIVSRQSDTGLFASEIRSIKAGGFDQRMCRDAAYIKALPFKVLAMKGRVR
;
A
#
# COMPACT_ATOMS: atom_id res chain seq x y z
N ALA A 1 -12.40 18.41 14.15
CA ALA A 1 -12.91 17.19 13.51
C ALA A 1 -14.39 17.03 13.85
N LYS A 2 -15.22 16.59 12.90
CA LYS A 2 -16.66 16.32 13.11
C LYS A 2 -16.90 15.33 14.26
N ASP A 3 -18.06 15.44 14.91
CA ASP A 3 -18.48 14.53 15.98
C ASP A 3 -19.16 13.26 15.45
N GLU A 4 -19.63 13.30 14.19
CA GLU A 4 -20.16 12.15 13.48
C GLU A 4 -19.12 11.56 12.50
N PRO A 5 -19.02 10.23 12.40
CA PRO A 5 -18.12 9.58 11.44
C PRO A 5 -18.60 9.79 10.01
N THR A 6 -17.66 10.02 9.09
CA THR A 6 -17.94 10.12 7.65
C THR A 6 -17.60 8.81 6.96
N PHE A 7 -18.49 8.29 6.12
CA PHE A 7 -18.21 7.13 5.28
C PHE A 7 -17.99 7.59 3.85
N VAL A 8 -16.93 7.09 3.22
CA VAL A 8 -16.66 7.33 1.80
C VAL A 8 -16.28 6.02 1.12
N GLU A 9 -16.65 5.90 -0.15
CA GLU A 9 -16.23 4.82 -1.03
C GLU A 9 -15.24 5.34 -2.08
N ILE A 10 -14.12 4.65 -2.27
CA ILE A 10 -13.09 5.02 -3.26
C ILE A 10 -12.83 3.82 -4.16
N THR A 11 -12.94 4.03 -5.47
CA THR A 11 -12.61 3.02 -6.50
C THR A 11 -11.24 3.28 -7.07
N PHE A 12 -10.42 2.24 -7.15
CA PHE A 12 -9.10 2.22 -7.75
C PHE A 12 -9.09 1.41 -9.03
N GLU A 13 -8.46 1.96 -10.06
CA GLU A 13 -8.12 1.27 -11.31
C GLU A 13 -6.64 1.47 -11.60
N LYS A 14 -5.93 0.36 -11.79
CA LYS A 14 -4.49 0.35 -12.02
C LYS A 14 -3.70 1.20 -11.00
N GLY A 15 -4.04 1.07 -9.72
CA GLY A 15 -3.43 1.83 -8.62
C GLY A 15 -3.91 3.27 -8.49
N ILE A 16 -4.74 3.79 -9.39
CA ILE A 16 -5.18 5.19 -9.44
C ILE A 16 -6.61 5.29 -8.91
N PRO A 17 -6.92 6.20 -7.97
CA PRO A 17 -8.31 6.45 -7.58
C PRO A 17 -9.07 7.15 -8.72
N VAL A 18 -10.16 6.54 -9.17
CA VAL A 18 -10.94 6.99 -10.35
C VAL A 18 -12.39 7.35 -10.03
N ALA A 19 -12.88 7.02 -8.83
CA ALA A 19 -14.24 7.37 -8.40
C ALA A 19 -14.31 7.59 -6.88
N LEU A 20 -15.24 8.45 -6.48
CA LEU A 20 -15.61 8.71 -5.09
C LEU A 20 -17.14 8.55 -4.95
N ASP A 21 -17.58 7.72 -4.01
CA ASP A 21 -18.99 7.37 -3.77
C ASP A 21 -19.73 6.93 -5.06
N GLY A 22 -19.09 6.03 -5.82
CA GLY A 22 -19.60 5.50 -7.08
C GLY A 22 -19.59 6.48 -8.27
N ARG A 23 -19.18 7.73 -8.07
CA ARG A 23 -19.12 8.74 -9.14
C ARG A 23 -17.70 8.83 -9.69
N ARG A 24 -17.53 8.44 -10.96
CA ARG A 24 -16.25 8.65 -11.66
C ARG A 24 -15.94 10.14 -11.76
N MET A 25 -14.69 10.47 -11.49
CA MET A 25 -14.18 11.83 -11.62
C MET A 25 -12.67 11.79 -11.80
N SER A 26 -12.14 12.87 -12.37
CA SER A 26 -10.71 13.02 -12.56
C SER A 26 -9.96 13.19 -11.23
N LEU A 27 -8.65 12.96 -11.23
CA LEU A 27 -7.82 13.22 -10.05
C LEU A 27 -7.86 14.68 -9.59
N TRP A 28 -7.98 15.62 -10.54
CA TRP A 28 -8.06 17.05 -10.21
C TRP A 28 -9.35 17.43 -9.47
N GLU A 29 -10.42 16.66 -9.63
CA GLU A 29 -11.68 16.81 -8.86
C GLU A 29 -11.67 15.99 -7.57
N LEU A 30 -11.14 14.77 -7.65
CA LEU A 30 -11.16 13.79 -6.58
C LEU A 30 -10.31 14.23 -5.40
N ILE A 31 -9.08 14.70 -5.65
CA ILE A 31 -8.13 15.08 -4.61
C ILE A 31 -8.66 16.25 -3.76
N PRO A 32 -9.14 17.38 -4.33
CA PRO A 32 -9.72 18.45 -3.52
C PRO A 32 -10.92 18.01 -2.68
N LYS A 33 -11.83 17.20 -3.24
CA LYS A 33 -12.98 16.66 -2.48
C LYS A 33 -12.54 15.78 -1.31
N LEU A 34 -11.56 14.90 -1.53
CA LEU A 34 -10.99 14.10 -0.44
C LEU A 34 -10.23 14.94 0.58
N ASN A 35 -9.61 16.05 0.17
CA ASN A 35 -8.99 16.99 1.10
C ASN A 35 -10.02 17.65 2.01
N GLU A 36 -11.15 18.09 1.46
CA GLU A 36 -12.26 18.65 2.24
C GLU A 36 -12.79 17.60 3.23
N ILE A 37 -13.22 16.44 2.73
CA ILE A 37 -13.79 15.37 3.56
C ILE A 37 -12.81 14.89 4.64
N GLY A 38 -11.56 14.65 4.25
CA GLY A 38 -10.50 14.22 5.18
C GLY A 38 -10.15 15.31 6.20
N GLY A 39 -10.06 16.56 5.77
CA GLY A 39 -9.76 17.72 6.62
C GLY A 39 -10.82 17.96 7.69
N GLU A 40 -12.10 17.87 7.33
CA GLU A 40 -13.23 17.94 8.28
C GLU A 40 -13.16 16.86 9.37
N ASN A 41 -12.54 15.72 9.05
CA ASN A 41 -12.30 14.61 9.97
C ASN A 41 -10.94 14.66 10.68
N GLY A 42 -10.12 15.68 10.42
CA GLY A 42 -8.80 15.85 11.03
C GLY A 42 -7.73 14.86 10.53
N ILE A 43 -7.91 14.31 9.33
CA ILE A 43 -7.00 13.33 8.73
C ILE A 43 -5.76 14.01 8.14
N GLY A 44 -4.61 13.35 8.21
CA GLY A 44 -3.42 13.73 7.42
C GLY A 44 -2.56 14.83 8.02
N ARG A 45 -2.67 15.07 9.33
CA ARG A 45 -1.73 15.94 10.07
C ARG A 45 -0.42 15.21 10.31
N ILE A 46 0.69 15.82 9.94
CA ILE A 46 2.04 15.26 10.04
C ILE A 46 2.92 16.31 10.71
N ASP A 47 3.57 15.95 11.81
CA ASP A 47 4.59 16.75 12.50
C ASP A 47 5.86 15.90 12.51
N MET A 48 6.88 16.34 11.77
CA MET A 48 8.10 15.56 11.61
C MET A 48 9.35 16.44 11.51
N PHE A 49 10.47 15.83 11.89
CA PHE A 49 11.78 16.33 11.50
C PHE A 49 12.16 15.68 10.17
N GLU A 50 12.68 16.47 9.24
CA GLU A 50 13.21 15.99 7.97
C GLU A 50 14.63 16.49 7.74
N ASP A 51 15.38 15.73 6.94
CA ASP A 51 16.71 16.10 6.48
C ASP A 51 16.56 16.73 5.10
N GLY A 52 16.75 18.05 5.03
CA GLY A 52 16.67 18.81 3.79
C GLY A 52 17.74 18.39 2.78
N ILE A 53 17.61 18.87 1.54
CA ILE A 53 18.58 18.59 0.45
C ILE A 53 20.03 18.97 0.79
N MET A 54 20.22 19.94 1.70
CA MET A 54 21.52 20.38 2.20
C MET A 54 22.03 19.55 3.40
N GLY A 55 21.34 18.47 3.78
CA GLY A 55 21.66 17.63 4.94
C GLY A 55 21.37 18.28 6.30
N LEU A 56 20.64 19.39 6.32
CA LEU A 56 20.26 20.11 7.53
C LEU A 56 18.86 19.70 7.98
N LYS A 57 18.67 19.58 9.30
CA LYS A 57 17.37 19.25 9.88
C LYS A 57 16.43 20.45 9.90
N SER A 58 15.19 20.23 9.50
CA SER A 58 14.05 21.13 9.74
C SER A 58 12.95 20.38 10.50
N ARG A 59 12.09 21.13 11.20
CA ARG A 59 10.82 20.60 11.73
C ARG A 59 9.71 21.21 10.91
N GLU A 60 8.90 20.36 10.32
CA GLU A 60 7.84 20.77 9.41
C GLU A 60 6.50 20.19 9.85
N ILE A 61 5.44 20.96 9.62
CA ILE A 61 4.07 20.57 9.88
C ILE A 61 3.31 20.58 8.55
N TYR A 62 2.76 19.44 8.18
CA TYR A 62 2.00 19.28 6.95
C TYR A 62 0.56 18.85 7.24
N GLU A 63 -0.33 19.24 6.33
CA GLU A 63 -1.69 18.71 6.24
C GLU A 63 -1.90 18.13 4.84
N ALA A 64 -2.05 16.81 4.75
CA ALA A 64 -2.22 16.10 3.49
C ALA A 64 -3.36 15.05 3.58
N PRO A 65 -4.64 15.48 3.75
CA PRO A 65 -5.73 14.56 4.06
C PRO A 65 -5.99 13.54 2.95
N ALA A 66 -6.13 13.98 1.70
CA ALA A 66 -6.38 13.08 0.57
C ALA A 66 -5.20 12.11 0.35
N ALA A 67 -3.97 12.61 0.39
CA ALA A 67 -2.78 11.78 0.22
C ALA A 67 -2.69 10.70 1.30
N HIS A 68 -2.95 11.05 2.56
CA HIS A 68 -2.93 10.10 3.67
C HIS A 68 -4.00 9.01 3.52
N ILE A 69 -5.22 9.37 3.06
CA ILE A 69 -6.28 8.41 2.75
C ILE A 69 -5.86 7.50 1.60
N ILE A 70 -5.51 8.08 0.45
CA ILE A 70 -5.17 7.33 -0.76
C ILE A 70 -4.02 6.37 -0.50
N LEU A 71 -2.91 6.84 0.11
CA LEU A 71 -1.74 5.99 0.37
C LEU A 71 -2.03 4.85 1.35
N LYS A 72 -2.91 5.07 2.34
CA LYS A 72 -3.30 4.00 3.27
C LYS A 72 -4.08 2.90 2.54
N LEU A 73 -5.05 3.28 1.71
CA LEU A 73 -5.89 2.31 0.99
C LEU A 73 -5.13 1.64 -0.14
N HIS A 74 -4.31 2.39 -0.87
CA HIS A 74 -3.44 1.87 -1.92
C HIS A 74 -2.48 0.80 -1.38
N ARG A 75 -1.81 1.03 -0.24
CA ARG A 75 -0.94 0.03 0.40
C ARG A 75 -1.68 -1.22 0.88
N ASP A 76 -2.95 -1.10 1.28
CA ASP A 76 -3.79 -2.23 1.65
C ASP A 76 -4.25 -3.01 0.41
N LEU A 77 -4.57 -2.30 -0.67
CA LEU A 77 -4.95 -2.90 -1.96
C LEU A 77 -3.77 -3.62 -2.62
N GLU A 78 -2.57 -3.05 -2.57
CA GLU A 78 -1.35 -3.75 -3.02
C GLU A 78 -1.13 -5.05 -2.24
N GLN A 79 -1.40 -5.07 -0.92
CA GLN A 79 -1.32 -6.31 -0.14
C GLN A 79 -2.35 -7.36 -0.56
N PHE A 80 -3.48 -6.91 -1.12
CA PHE A 80 -4.54 -7.79 -1.57
C PHE A 80 -4.27 -8.32 -3.00
N CYS A 81 -3.71 -7.50 -3.88
CA CYS A 81 -3.54 -7.82 -5.30
C CYS A 81 -2.15 -8.33 -5.70
N LEU A 82 -1.10 -7.99 -4.94
CA LEU A 82 0.28 -8.34 -5.29
C LEU A 82 0.78 -9.53 -4.49
N THR A 83 1.72 -10.26 -5.07
CA THR A 83 2.44 -11.34 -4.38
C THR A 83 3.30 -10.78 -3.25
N LYS A 84 3.66 -11.65 -2.31
CA LYS A 84 4.56 -11.29 -1.20
C LYS A 84 5.90 -10.75 -1.72
N GLU A 85 6.44 -11.37 -2.76
CA GLU A 85 7.71 -11.02 -3.36
C GLU A 85 7.66 -9.65 -4.05
N GLU A 86 6.58 -9.35 -4.79
CA GLU A 86 6.35 -8.02 -5.38
C GLU A 86 6.28 -6.94 -4.29
N ILE A 87 5.49 -7.14 -3.24
CA ILE A 87 5.38 -6.19 -2.12
C ILE A 87 6.74 -5.98 -1.44
N PHE A 88 7.49 -7.06 -1.23
CA PHE A 88 8.80 -6.97 -0.59
C PHE A 88 9.79 -6.19 -1.45
N PHE A 89 9.85 -6.47 -2.74
CA PHE A 89 10.79 -5.84 -3.67
C PHE A 89 10.40 -4.39 -4.03
N LYS A 90 9.10 -4.08 -4.05
CA LYS A 90 8.59 -2.74 -4.35
C LYS A 90 8.92 -1.72 -3.25
N LYS A 91 9.04 -2.13 -1.99
CA LYS A 91 9.38 -1.23 -0.87
C LYS A 91 10.63 -0.36 -1.10
N PRO A 92 11.82 -0.92 -1.39
CA PRO A 92 13.01 -0.10 -1.66
C PRO A 92 12.87 0.73 -2.95
N ILE A 93 12.07 0.28 -3.92
CA ILE A 93 11.81 1.04 -5.16
C ILE A 93 10.98 2.29 -4.86
N ASP A 94 9.89 2.16 -4.11
CA ASP A 94 9.06 3.30 -3.70
C ASP A 94 9.87 4.29 -2.85
N GLN A 95 10.74 3.79 -1.96
CA GLN A 95 11.63 4.61 -1.14
C GLN A 95 12.63 5.40 -1.99
N GLN A 96 13.29 4.74 -2.95
CA GLN A 96 14.23 5.41 -3.84
C GLN A 96 13.52 6.43 -4.72
N TRP A 97 12.35 6.09 -5.27
CA TRP A 97 11.55 7.02 -6.07
C TRP A 97 11.16 8.27 -5.27
N ALA A 98 10.67 8.09 -4.05
CA ALA A 98 10.31 9.21 -3.16
C ALA A 98 11.53 10.07 -2.78
N TYR A 99 12.67 9.44 -2.49
CA TYR A 99 13.93 10.14 -2.23
C TYR A 99 14.31 11.04 -3.41
N MET A 100 14.27 10.53 -4.64
CA MET A 100 14.58 11.28 -5.84
C MET A 100 13.65 12.49 -6.02
N MET A 101 12.35 12.32 -5.74
CA MET A 101 11.38 13.43 -5.84
C MET A 101 11.67 14.53 -4.83
N TYR A 102 12.00 14.15 -3.59
CA TYR A 102 12.37 15.10 -2.54
C TYR A 102 13.64 15.89 -2.90
N HIS A 103 14.63 15.25 -3.53
CA HIS A 103 15.91 15.87 -3.90
C HIS A 103 15.89 16.59 -5.26
N GLY A 104 14.72 16.79 -5.87
CA GLY A 104 14.60 17.51 -7.14
C GLY A 104 15.13 16.73 -8.35
N GLU A 105 15.34 15.42 -8.24
CA GLU A 105 15.87 14.54 -9.28
C GLU A 105 14.78 14.03 -10.24
N ALA A 106 13.73 14.82 -10.45
CA ALA A 106 12.55 14.44 -11.24
C ALA A 106 12.87 14.06 -12.69
N PHE A 107 13.97 14.56 -13.26
CA PHE A 107 14.38 14.26 -14.64
C PHE A 107 15.51 13.23 -14.72
N HIS A 108 15.96 12.69 -13.59
CA HIS A 108 17.03 11.70 -13.59
C HIS A 108 16.58 10.38 -14.25
N PRO A 109 17.36 9.77 -15.15
CA PRO A 109 16.95 8.57 -15.92
C PRO A 109 16.49 7.39 -15.05
N LEU A 110 17.11 7.20 -13.88
CA LEU A 110 16.73 6.16 -12.92
C LEU A 110 15.25 6.26 -12.51
N ARG A 111 14.67 7.46 -12.39
CA ARG A 111 13.26 7.64 -12.03
C ARG A 111 12.35 6.90 -13.01
N TYR A 112 12.60 7.04 -14.31
CA TYR A 112 11.81 6.39 -15.36
C TYR A 112 11.92 4.86 -15.28
N ALA A 113 13.10 4.33 -14.93
CA ALA A 113 13.29 2.89 -14.75
C ALA A 113 12.52 2.36 -13.53
N LEU A 114 12.53 3.10 -12.41
CA LEU A 114 11.72 2.78 -11.23
C LEU A 114 10.22 2.85 -11.55
N GLU A 115 9.78 3.87 -12.30
CA GLU A 115 8.39 4.01 -12.71
C GLU A 115 7.92 2.92 -13.65
N ALA A 116 8.78 2.42 -14.55
CA ALA A 116 8.43 1.28 -15.40
C ALA A 116 8.08 0.04 -14.55
N PHE A 117 8.86 -0.22 -13.49
CA PHE A 117 8.54 -1.28 -12.53
C PHE A 117 7.23 -0.98 -11.79
N ILE A 118 7.08 0.23 -11.22
CA ILE A 118 5.89 0.62 -10.46
C ILE A 118 4.65 0.45 -11.34
N ASN A 119 4.63 1.04 -12.54
CA ASN A 119 3.52 0.98 -13.48
C ASN A 119 3.12 -0.46 -13.80
N GLN A 120 4.10 -1.35 -14.00
CA GLN A 120 3.83 -2.77 -14.25
C GLN A 120 3.13 -3.43 -13.07
N THR A 121 3.58 -3.17 -11.83
CA THR A 121 2.91 -3.73 -10.64
C THR A 121 1.48 -3.23 -10.50
N GLN A 122 1.21 -1.99 -10.93
CA GLN A 122 -0.10 -1.38 -10.74
C GLN A 122 -1.19 -1.93 -11.66
N ASP A 123 -0.88 -2.63 -12.76
CA ASP A 123 -1.89 -3.15 -13.69
C ASP A 123 -2.98 -4.02 -13.03
N VAL A 124 -2.63 -4.70 -11.94
CA VAL A 124 -3.53 -5.59 -11.18
C VAL A 124 -4.04 -4.96 -9.88
N VAL A 125 -3.73 -3.70 -9.58
CA VAL A 125 -4.13 -3.03 -8.33
C VAL A 125 -5.48 -2.33 -8.55
N ASN A 126 -6.56 -3.12 -8.59
CA ASN A 126 -7.92 -2.67 -8.83
C ASN A 126 -8.82 -3.02 -7.64
N GLY A 127 -9.69 -2.12 -7.22
CA GLY A 127 -10.58 -2.43 -6.10
C GLY A 127 -11.43 -1.28 -5.61
N ILE A 128 -12.40 -1.61 -4.75
CA ILE A 128 -13.33 -0.66 -4.15
C ILE A 128 -13.18 -0.74 -2.63
N TYR A 129 -12.95 0.41 -2.01
CA TYR A 129 -12.82 0.55 -0.56
C TYR A 129 -13.93 1.40 0.00
N LYS A 130 -14.63 0.88 1.01
CA LYS A 130 -15.47 1.69 1.89
C LYS A 130 -14.71 1.94 3.18
N VAL A 131 -14.55 3.21 3.54
CA VAL A 131 -13.82 3.62 4.72
C VAL A 131 -14.66 4.51 5.60
N LYS A 132 -14.38 4.45 6.90
CA LYS A 132 -14.92 5.33 7.92
C LYS A 132 -13.81 6.26 8.37
N LEU A 133 -14.05 7.56 8.25
CA LEU A 133 -13.16 8.63 8.66
C LEU A 133 -13.73 9.23 9.95
N TYR A 134 -12.90 9.31 10.98
CA TYR A 134 -13.33 9.86 12.26
C TYR A 134 -12.17 10.33 13.13
N LYS A 135 -12.20 11.62 13.53
CA LYS A 135 -11.28 12.24 14.50
C LYS A 135 -9.81 11.81 14.32
N GLY A 136 -9.27 11.98 13.11
CA GLY A 136 -7.88 11.65 12.77
C GLY A 136 -7.65 10.22 12.30
N ASN A 137 -8.65 9.34 12.40
CA ASN A 137 -8.52 7.92 12.10
C ASN A 137 -9.20 7.53 10.78
N ILE A 138 -8.60 6.53 10.11
CA ILE A 138 -9.12 5.92 8.88
C ILE A 138 -9.32 4.43 9.16
N GLU A 139 -10.57 3.99 9.14
CA GLU A 139 -10.95 2.60 9.37
C GLU A 139 -11.48 2.00 8.06
N ILE A 140 -10.89 0.88 7.61
CA ILE A 140 -11.36 0.17 6.42
C ILE A 140 -12.55 -0.70 6.84
N VAL A 141 -13.74 -0.38 6.33
CA VAL A 141 -14.99 -1.08 6.67
C VAL A 141 -15.17 -2.28 5.75
N SER A 142 -14.93 -2.11 4.46
CA SER A 142 -14.94 -3.20 3.48
C SER A 142 -14.00 -2.89 2.34
N ARG A 143 -13.52 -3.97 1.71
CA ARG A 143 -12.69 -3.93 0.51
C ARG A 143 -13.15 -5.01 -0.45
N GLN A 144 -13.12 -4.73 -1.74
CA GLN A 144 -13.44 -5.66 -2.81
C GLN A 144 -12.41 -5.47 -3.93
N SER A 145 -12.00 -6.57 -4.54
CA SER A 145 -11.10 -6.56 -5.69
C SER A 145 -11.40 -7.78 -6.54
N ASP A 146 -11.50 -7.55 -7.84
CA ASP A 146 -11.59 -8.53 -8.91
C ASP A 146 -10.22 -9.12 -9.29
N THR A 147 -9.13 -8.44 -8.92
CA THR A 147 -7.75 -8.88 -9.13
C THR A 147 -7.05 -9.30 -7.82
N GLY A 148 -7.81 -9.46 -6.73
CA GLY A 148 -7.28 -9.89 -5.44
C GLY A 148 -6.82 -11.34 -5.44
N LEU A 149 -5.72 -11.63 -4.74
CA LEU A 149 -5.11 -12.97 -4.67
C LEU A 149 -5.67 -13.84 -3.53
N PHE A 150 -6.57 -13.30 -2.70
CA PHE A 150 -7.17 -14.07 -1.61
C PHE A 150 -8.21 -15.07 -2.13
N ALA A 151 -7.83 -16.35 -2.21
CA ALA A 151 -8.72 -17.46 -2.53
C ALA A 151 -9.23 -18.14 -1.26
N SER A 152 -10.48 -17.84 -0.89
CA SER A 152 -11.09 -18.35 0.34
C SER A 152 -11.26 -19.87 0.33
N GLU A 153 -11.42 -20.44 -0.86
CA GLU A 153 -11.66 -21.85 -1.14
C GLU A 153 -10.42 -22.69 -0.83
N ILE A 154 -9.24 -22.10 -1.00
CA ILE A 154 -7.95 -22.73 -0.70
C ILE A 154 -7.56 -22.50 0.77
N ARG A 155 -7.78 -21.28 1.29
CA ARG A 155 -7.26 -20.89 2.61
C ARG A 155 -8.17 -21.24 3.77
N SER A 156 -9.47 -21.34 3.56
CA SER A 156 -10.43 -21.62 4.63
C SER A 156 -10.25 -23.02 5.19
N ILE A 157 -10.17 -23.12 6.53
CA ILE A 157 -10.09 -24.39 7.26
C ILE A 157 -11.29 -25.30 6.92
N LYS A 158 -12.44 -24.69 6.63
CA LYS A 158 -13.69 -25.42 6.31
C LYS A 158 -13.77 -25.89 4.85
N ALA A 159 -13.03 -25.25 3.93
CA ALA A 159 -13.19 -25.48 2.49
C ALA A 159 -12.37 -26.68 1.96
N GLY A 160 -11.35 -27.12 2.70
CA GLY A 160 -10.58 -28.31 2.35
C GLY A 160 -9.73 -28.20 1.07
N GLY A 161 -9.64 -27.01 0.46
CA GLY A 161 -8.90 -26.77 -0.80
C GLY A 161 -7.37 -26.84 -0.69
N PHE A 162 -6.82 -27.11 0.50
CA PHE A 162 -5.40 -27.30 0.72
C PHE A 162 -5.14 -28.48 1.66
N ASP A 163 -4.41 -29.50 1.17
CA ASP A 163 -4.00 -30.63 1.99
C ASP A 163 -2.87 -30.24 2.93
N GLN A 164 -3.22 -29.99 4.19
CA GLN A 164 -2.28 -29.57 5.23
C GLN A 164 -1.17 -30.59 5.51
N ARG A 165 -1.34 -31.87 5.12
CA ARG A 165 -0.31 -32.91 5.31
C ARG A 165 0.93 -32.60 4.48
N MET A 166 0.77 -31.91 3.34
CA MET A 166 1.88 -31.48 2.47
C MET A 166 2.81 -30.47 3.14
N CYS A 167 2.36 -29.77 4.19
CA CYS A 167 3.19 -28.80 4.91
C CYS A 167 4.43 -29.44 5.54
N ARG A 168 4.35 -30.71 5.98
CA ARG A 168 5.48 -31.43 6.57
C ARG A 168 6.64 -31.53 5.58
N ASP A 169 6.35 -32.01 4.38
CA ASP A 169 7.37 -32.26 3.36
C ASP A 169 7.88 -30.95 2.76
N ALA A 170 7.00 -29.96 2.57
CA ALA A 170 7.41 -28.62 2.15
C ALA A 170 8.35 -27.95 3.15
N ALA A 171 8.04 -28.04 4.45
CA ALA A 171 8.91 -27.52 5.51
C ALA A 171 10.26 -28.26 5.55
N TYR A 172 10.24 -29.58 5.39
CA TYR A 172 11.46 -30.38 5.33
C TYR A 172 12.37 -29.98 4.17
N ILE A 173 11.82 -29.87 2.96
CA ILE A 173 12.57 -29.47 1.76
C ILE A 173 13.14 -28.05 1.93
N LYS A 174 12.31 -27.10 2.40
CA LYS A 174 12.75 -25.72 2.67
C LYS A 174 13.84 -25.65 3.74
N ALA A 175 13.90 -26.62 4.65
CA ALA A 175 14.90 -26.70 5.70
C ALA A 175 16.26 -27.26 5.22
N LEU A 176 16.32 -27.93 4.06
CA LEU A 176 17.54 -28.63 3.61
C LEU A 176 18.78 -27.72 3.51
N PRO A 177 18.72 -26.49 2.96
CA PRO A 177 19.89 -25.61 2.92
C PRO A 177 20.42 -25.28 4.32
N PHE A 178 19.53 -25.06 5.30
CA PHE A 178 19.93 -24.76 6.68
C PHE A 178 20.54 -25.98 7.38
N LYS A 179 20.06 -27.19 7.10
CA LYS A 179 20.71 -28.43 7.57
C LYS A 179 22.13 -28.55 7.04
N VAL A 180 22.37 -28.22 5.76
CA VAL A 180 23.71 -28.22 5.18
C VAL A 180 24.61 -27.19 5.90
N LEU A 181 24.09 -25.99 6.19
CA LEU A 181 24.84 -25.00 6.97
C LEU A 181 25.24 -25.53 8.35
N ALA A 182 24.33 -26.20 9.06
CA ALA A 182 24.60 -26.80 10.36
C ALA A 182 25.63 -27.94 10.26
N MET A 183 25.50 -28.83 9.29
CA MET A 183 26.47 -29.91 9.03
C MET A 183 27.88 -29.39 8.71
N LYS A 184 27.98 -28.20 8.13
CA LYS A 184 29.25 -27.52 7.84
C LYS A 184 29.73 -26.61 9.00
N GLY A 185 29.05 -26.62 10.15
CA GLY A 185 29.41 -25.81 11.32
C GLY A 185 29.26 -24.30 11.10
N ARG A 186 28.47 -23.85 10.12
CA ARG A 186 28.29 -22.43 9.78
C ARG A 186 27.15 -21.74 10.54
N VAL A 187 26.27 -22.53 11.16
CA VAL A 187 25.19 -22.07 12.04
C VAL A 187 25.10 -23.05 13.22
N ARG A 188 24.82 -22.53 14.42
CA ARG A 188 24.59 -23.32 15.64
C ARG A 188 23.10 -23.61 15.80
#